data_AF-A0A7W0YFN7-F1
#
_entry.id   AF-A0A7W0YFN7-F1
#
_cell.length_a   1.000
_cell.length_b   1.000
_cell.length_c   1.000
_cell.angle_alpha   90.00
_cell.angle_beta   90.00
_cell.angle_gamma   90.00
#
_symmetry.space_group_name_H-M   'P 1'
#
loop_
_entity.id
_entity.type
_entity.pdbx_description
1 polymer ?
#
loop_
_entity_poly.entity_id
_entity_poly.type
_entity_poly.pdbx_seq_one_letter_code
_entity_poly.pdbx_strand_id
1 'polypeptide(L)' 'TGTPEPGGITAREALRSVRRLAFEVGLAGMEVVEVAPPYDSADITALLAHRLVLEALSGLALRKLGREPAPQRSGA' A
#
# COMPACT_ATOMS: atom_id res chain seq x y z
N THR A 1 6.84 13.13 2.76
CA THR A 1 5.74 14.06 3.04
C THR A 1 6.27 15.38 3.52
N GLY A 2 5.62 16.48 3.15
CA GLY A 2 5.94 17.82 3.66
C GLY A 2 5.29 18.13 5.01
N THR A 3 4.30 17.35 5.44
CA THR A 3 3.50 17.59 6.66
C THR A 3 3.35 16.30 7.47
N PRO A 4 4.37 15.90 8.25
CA PRO A 4 4.30 14.68 9.06
C PRO A 4 3.39 14.87 10.28
N GLU A 5 2.55 13.87 10.55
CA GLU A 5 1.65 13.83 11.72
C GLU A 5 1.88 12.55 12.54
N PRO A 6 1.99 12.64 13.88
CA PRO A 6 2.21 11.48 14.75
C PRO A 6 0.96 10.59 14.90
N GLY A 7 1.16 9.31 15.25
CA GLY A 7 0.06 8.37 15.51
C GLY A 7 -0.62 7.81 14.26
N GLY A 8 0.02 7.92 13.09
CA GLY A 8 -0.49 7.39 11.83
C GLY A 8 -0.46 5.86 11.71
N ILE A 9 -0.96 5.36 10.59
CA ILE A 9 -0.97 3.92 10.26
C ILE A 9 0.44 3.39 10.05
N THR A 10 0.66 2.13 10.43
CA THR A 10 1.92 1.44 10.15
C THR A 10 2.01 1.05 8.66
N ALA A 11 3.23 0.86 8.16
CA ALA A 11 3.45 0.34 6.80
C ALA A 11 2.74 -1.01 6.58
N ARG A 12 2.76 -1.90 7.60
CA ARG A 12 2.10 -3.20 7.56
C ARG A 12 0.58 -3.07 7.35
N GLU A 13 -0.05 -2.12 8.03
CA GLU A 13 -1.48 -1.84 7.90
C GLU A 13 -1.80 -1.22 6.54
N ALA A 14 -1.01 -0.22 6.11
CA ALA A 14 -1.20 0.45 4.83
C ALA A 14 -1.16 -0.54 3.65
N LEU A 15 -0.10 -1.36 3.59
CA LEU A 15 0.08 -2.37 2.54
C LEU A 15 -1.06 -3.39 2.51
N ARG A 16 -1.51 -3.84 3.68
CA ARG A 16 -2.65 -4.76 3.79
C ARG A 16 -3.94 -4.12 3.29
N SER A 17 -4.23 -2.91 3.74
CA SER A 17 -5.47 -2.20 3.44
C SER A 17 -5.58 -1.91 1.95
N VAL A 18 -4.50 -1.42 1.32
CA VAL A 18 -4.48 -1.15 -0.13
C VAL A 18 -4.74 -2.42 -0.95
N ARG A 19 -4.07 -3.54 -0.64
CA ARG A 19 -4.32 -4.81 -1.36
C ARG A 19 -5.78 -5.26 -1.24
N ARG A 20 -6.35 -5.19 -0.03
CA ARG A 20 -7.73 -5.60 0.23
C ARG A 20 -8.72 -4.71 -0.49
N LEU A 21 -8.58 -3.39 -0.38
CA LEU A 21 -9.44 -2.44 -1.07
C LEU A 21 -9.41 -2.62 -2.59
N ALA A 22 -8.22 -2.82 -3.15
CA ALA A 22 -8.04 -3.10 -4.58
C ALA A 22 -8.71 -4.42 -5.02
N PHE A 23 -8.75 -5.43 -4.15
CA PHE A 23 -9.44 -6.68 -4.43
C PHE A 23 -10.97 -6.55 -4.32
N GLU A 24 -11.45 -6.02 -3.20
CA GLU A 24 -12.88 -6.03 -2.82
C GLU A 24 -13.69 -5.01 -3.63
N VAL A 25 -13.20 -3.77 -3.71
CA VAL A 25 -13.89 -2.66 -4.41
C VAL A 25 -13.62 -2.72 -5.91
N GLY A 26 -12.39 -3.12 -6.25
CA GLY A 26 -11.75 -3.03 -7.56
C GLY A 26 -11.80 -1.67 -8.21
N LEU A 27 -10.75 -0.95 -7.87
CA LEU A 27 -10.47 0.44 -8.16
C LEU A 27 -10.49 0.74 -9.66
N ALA A 28 -11.05 1.90 -10.02
CA ALA A 28 -10.89 2.48 -11.35
C ALA A 28 -9.49 3.09 -11.56
N GLY A 29 -8.84 3.52 -10.46
CA GLY A 29 -7.50 4.10 -10.46
C GLY A 29 -6.99 4.33 -9.02
N MET A 30 -5.70 4.61 -8.89
CA MET A 30 -5.04 4.94 -7.62
C MET A 30 -3.88 5.90 -7.88
N GLU A 31 -3.69 6.87 -7.00
CA GLU A 31 -2.53 7.76 -6.98
C GLU A 31 -1.83 7.67 -5.62
N VAL A 32 -0.50 7.83 -5.62
CA VAL A 32 0.31 7.95 -4.40
C VAL A 32 0.95 9.32 -4.41
N VAL A 33 0.56 10.17 -3.47
CA VAL A 33 0.98 11.57 -3.36
C VAL A 33 1.87 11.78 -2.13
N GLU A 34 2.41 12.99 -1.98
CA GLU A 34 3.15 13.41 -0.78
C GLU A 34 4.46 12.63 -0.50
N VAL A 35 5.04 11.98 -1.51
CA VAL A 35 6.44 11.54 -1.44
C VAL A 35 7.32 12.77 -1.65
N ALA A 36 8.20 13.05 -0.69
CA ALA A 36 9.06 14.23 -0.71
C ALA A 36 10.52 13.80 -0.51
N PRO A 37 11.28 13.53 -1.59
CA PRO A 37 12.65 13.00 -1.52
C PRO A 37 13.61 13.82 -0.62
N PRO A 38 13.55 15.17 -0.57
CA PRO A 38 14.42 15.94 0.33
C PRO A 38 14.21 15.64 1.82
N TYR A 39 13.06 15.10 2.20
CA TYR A 39 12.71 14.74 3.59
C TYR A 39 12.72 13.23 3.83
N ASP A 40 13.11 12.43 2.83
CA ASP A 40 13.01 10.98 2.92
C ASP A 40 14.33 10.36 3.42
N SER A 41 14.30 9.82 4.64
CA SER A 41 15.47 9.19 5.23
C SER A 41 15.59 7.74 4.72
N ALA A 42 16.71 7.45 4.06
CA ALA A 42 16.98 6.13 3.48
C ALA A 42 15.87 5.63 2.53
N ASP A 43 15.25 6.56 1.79
CA ASP A 43 14.19 6.30 0.81
C ASP A 43 12.98 5.54 1.35
N ILE A 44 12.76 5.52 2.67
CA ILE A 44 11.75 4.67 3.30
C ILE A 44 10.34 5.03 2.84
N THR A 45 10.06 6.32 2.61
CA THR A 45 8.78 6.81 2.12
C THR A 45 8.58 6.44 0.65
N ALA A 46 9.61 6.62 -0.18
CA ALA A 46 9.58 6.25 -1.59
C ALA A 46 9.42 4.73 -1.79
N LEU A 47 10.12 3.92 -0.99
CA LEU A 47 9.99 2.45 -1.01
C LEU A 47 8.61 1.99 -0.53
N LEU A 48 8.04 2.64 0.49
CA LEU A 48 6.67 2.37 0.91
C LEU A 48 5.66 2.72 -0.20
N ALA A 49 5.80 3.89 -0.82
CA ALA A 49 4.95 4.31 -1.95
C ALA A 49 5.01 3.31 -3.11
N HIS A 50 6.21 2.89 -3.50
CA HIS A 50 6.41 1.84 -4.51
C HIS A 50 5.68 0.55 -4.14
N ARG A 51 5.80 0.12 -2.88
CA ARG A 51 5.15 -1.12 -2.43
C ARG A 51 3.63 -1.00 -2.38
N LEU A 52 3.07 0.16 -2.04
CA LEU A 52 1.61 0.40 -2.09
C LEU A 52 1.06 0.20 -3.51
N VAL A 53 1.76 0.69 -4.53
CA VAL A 53 1.40 0.46 -5.94
C VAL A 53 1.38 -1.03 -6.27
N LEU A 54 2.41 -1.77 -5.86
CA LEU A 54 2.46 -3.22 -6.07
C LEU A 54 1.32 -3.97 -5.36
N GLU A 55 0.96 -3.58 -4.14
CA GLU A 55 -0.16 -4.18 -3.40
C GLU A 55 -1.51 -3.89 -4.09
N ALA A 56 -1.71 -2.68 -4.63
CA ALA A 56 -2.90 -2.35 -5.41
C ALA A 56 -3.01 -3.17 -6.69
N LEU A 57 -1.92 -3.26 -7.47
CA LEU A 57 -1.85 -4.09 -8.67
C LEU A 57 -2.11 -5.57 -8.34
N SER A 58 -1.55 -6.05 -7.23
CA SER A 58 -1.78 -7.42 -6.75
C SER A 58 -3.25 -7.67 -6.40
N GLY A 59 -3.90 -6.74 -5.70
CA GLY A 59 -5.32 -6.82 -5.38
C GLY A 59 -6.22 -6.84 -6.63
N LEU A 60 -5.94 -5.97 -7.61
CA LEU A 60 -6.65 -5.95 -8.89
C LEU A 60 -6.44 -7.25 -9.68
N ALA A 61 -5.21 -7.78 -9.72
CA ALA A 61 -4.91 -9.05 -10.37
C ALA A 61 -5.66 -10.22 -9.74
N LEU A 62 -5.66 -10.29 -8.40
CA LEU A 62 -6.40 -11.29 -7.63
C LEU A 62 -7.91 -11.21 -7.91
N ARG A 63 -8.48 -9.99 -7.97
CA ARG A 63 -9.89 -9.78 -8.32
C ARG A 63 -10.20 -10.32 -9.70
N LYS A 64 -9.37 -9.98 -10.68
CA LYS A 64 -9.51 -10.45 -12.07
C LYS A 64 -9.42 -11.97 -12.18
N LEU A 65 -8.62 -12.61 -11.33
CA LEU A 65 -8.47 -14.06 -11.28
C LEU A 65 -9.52 -14.78 -10.41
N GLY A 66 -10.37 -14.05 -9.69
CA GLY A 66 -11.31 -14.63 -8.72
C GLY A 66 -10.63 -15.38 -7.57
N ARG A 67 -9.40 -14.98 -7.21
CA ARG A 67 -8.60 -15.62 -6.15
C ARG A 67 -8.50 -14.71 -4.95
N GLU A 68 -8.85 -15.21 -3.77
CA GLU A 68 -8.72 -14.40 -2.57
C GLU A 68 -7.26 -14.08 -2.23
N PRO A 69 -6.98 -12.87 -1.69
CA PRO A 69 -5.67 -12.56 -1.13
C PRO A 69 -5.33 -13.51 0.01
N ALA A 70 -4.17 -14.15 -0.06
CA ALA A 70 -3.73 -15.08 0.98
C ALA A 70 -3.78 -14.42 2.38
N PRO A 71 -4.26 -15.16 3.41
CA PRO A 71 -4.24 -14.67 4.77
C PRO A 71 -2.78 -14.43 5.22
N GLN A 72 -2.56 -13.39 6.01
CA GLN A 72 -1.23 -13.13 6.54
C GLN A 72 -0.85 -14.22 7.54
N ARG A 73 0.36 -14.75 7.44
CA ARG A 73 0.93 -15.59 8.50
C ARG A 73 1.06 -14.73 9.76
N SER A 74 0.43 -15.14 10.85
CA SER A 74 0.61 -14.52 12.15
C SER A 74 2.02 -14.84 12.66
N GLY A 75 2.97 -13.94 12.49
CA GLY A 75 4.31 -14.14 13.06
C GLY A 75 5.41 -13.40 12.32
N ALA A 76 5.72 -12.21 12.82
CA ALA A 76 7.06 -11.66 13.05
C ALA A 76 6.87 -10.33 13.80
#